data_AF-A0A2K8KFL5-F1
#
_entry.id   AF-A0A2K8KFL5-F1
#
_cell.length_a   1.000
_cell.length_b   1.000
_cell.length_c   1.000
_cell.angle_alpha   90.00
_cell.angle_beta   90.00
_cell.angle_gamma   90.00
#
_symmetry.space_group_name_H-M   'P 1'
#
loop_
_entity.id
_entity.type
_entity.pdbx_description
1 polymer ?
#
loop_
_entity_poly.entity_id
_entity_poly.type
_entity_poly.pdbx_seq_one_letter_code
_entity_poly.pdbx_strand_id
1 'polypeptide(L)'
;MNKENKRLDRLDALLHALPFETMPMALSELDGYVTGLLACPETIPPSEWLPHVWGETGDAQFPDQKTAEKTIGAVMEHYNSVAGAMTRSLWCEPIYEVDPNSDEVLWKPWVDGFNRSLTPQHH
;
A
#
# COMPACT_ATOMS: atom_id res chain seq x y z
N MET A 1 10.65 0.58 -19.89
CA MET A 1 9.99 0.36 -18.59
C MET A 1 9.93 -1.13 -18.30
N ASN A 2 10.56 -1.59 -17.22
CA ASN A 2 10.55 -3.01 -16.83
C ASN A 2 9.14 -3.42 -16.35
N LYS A 3 8.90 -4.73 -16.16
CA LYS A 3 7.59 -5.25 -15.75
C LYS A 3 7.14 -4.71 -14.39
N GLU A 4 8.09 -4.47 -13.49
CA GLU A 4 7.84 -4.02 -12.12
C GLU A 4 7.32 -2.58 -12.07
N ASN A 5 7.99 -1.65 -12.76
CA ASN A 5 7.54 -0.27 -12.84
C ASN A 5 6.12 -0.17 -13.41
N LYS A 6 5.80 -0.92 -14.47
CA LYS A 6 4.43 -0.95 -15.04
C LYS A 6 3.38 -1.44 -14.04
N ARG A 7 3.75 -2.34 -13.13
CA ARG A 7 2.88 -2.86 -12.09
C ARG A 7 2.65 -1.80 -11.01
N LEU A 8 3.71 -1.14 -10.58
CA LEU A 8 3.66 -0.04 -9.61
C LEU A 8 2.87 1.15 -10.14
N ASP A 9 3.12 1.58 -11.39
CA ASP A 9 2.36 2.65 -12.06
C ASP A 9 0.85 2.32 -12.12
N ARG A 10 0.52 1.04 -12.35
CA ARG A 10 -0.87 0.59 -12.36
C ARG A 10 -1.49 0.64 -10.97
N LEU A 11 -0.76 0.19 -9.94
CA LEU A 11 -1.24 0.23 -8.56
C LEU A 11 -1.45 1.67 -8.11
N ASP A 12 -0.47 2.53 -8.37
CA ASP A 12 -0.53 3.95 -8.07
C ASP A 12 -1.77 4.63 -8.68
N ALA A 13 -1.99 4.40 -9.98
CA ALA A 13 -3.18 4.91 -10.66
C ALA A 13 -4.51 4.38 -10.10
N LEU A 14 -4.52 3.16 -9.54
CA LEU A 14 -5.72 2.57 -8.93
C LEU A 14 -5.99 3.15 -7.54
N LEU A 15 -4.95 3.44 -6.76
CA LEU A 15 -5.07 4.09 -5.45
C LEU A 15 -5.51 5.55 -5.63
N HIS A 16 -4.91 6.28 -6.57
CA HIS A 16 -5.28 7.65 -6.92
C HIS A 16 -6.71 7.79 -7.47
N ALA A 17 -7.33 6.71 -7.97
CA ALA A 17 -8.70 6.73 -8.47
C ALA A 17 -9.76 6.56 -7.36
N LEU A 18 -9.35 6.25 -6.13
CA LEU A 18 -10.24 6.20 -4.98
C LEU A 18 -10.69 7.62 -4.57
N PRO A 19 -11.87 7.79 -3.95
CA PRO A 19 -12.32 9.10 -3.49
C PRO A 19 -11.33 9.70 -2.49
N PHE A 20 -10.87 10.92 -2.75
CA PHE A 20 -9.87 11.58 -1.92
C PHE A 20 -10.36 11.80 -0.48
N GLU A 21 -11.68 11.96 -0.29
CA GLU A 21 -12.33 12.20 1.00
C GLU A 21 -12.18 11.03 1.97
N THR A 22 -11.96 9.81 1.47
CA THR A 22 -11.69 8.67 2.36
C THR A 22 -10.27 8.69 2.91
N MET A 23 -9.38 9.51 2.33
CA MET A 23 -7.94 9.56 2.59
C MET A 23 -7.27 8.18 2.40
N PRO A 24 -7.38 7.59 1.20
CA PRO A 24 -6.74 6.32 0.89
C PRO A 24 -5.22 6.45 0.92
N MET A 25 -4.52 5.35 1.20
CA MET A 25 -3.06 5.33 1.17
C MET A 25 -2.53 5.60 -0.24
N ALA A 26 -1.51 6.44 -0.33
CA ALA A 26 -0.69 6.57 -1.53
C ALA A 26 0.22 5.33 -1.70
N LEU A 27 0.86 5.18 -2.87
CA LEU A 27 1.72 4.02 -3.14
C LEU A 27 2.85 3.89 -2.11
N SER A 28 3.51 5.00 -1.76
CA SER A 28 4.62 4.97 -0.80
C SER A 28 4.15 4.59 0.61
N GLU A 29 3.00 5.10 1.04
CA GLU A 29 2.39 4.74 2.33
C GLU A 29 1.96 3.27 2.38
N LEU A 30 1.35 2.76 1.31
CA LEU A 30 0.98 1.35 1.20
C LEU A 30 2.21 0.43 1.30
N ASP A 31 3.31 0.76 0.61
CA ASP A 31 4.56 -0.01 0.67
C ASP A 31 5.12 -0.09 2.09
N GLY A 32 5.12 1.04 2.81
CA GLY A 32 5.50 1.09 4.21
C GLY A 32 4.57 0.26 5.11
N TYR A 33 3.27 0.41 4.94
CA TYR A 33 2.25 -0.33 5.70
C TYR A 33 2.38 -1.84 5.51
N VAL A 34 2.49 -2.30 4.26
CA VAL A 34 2.70 -3.70 3.91
C VAL A 34 4.01 -4.23 4.48
N THR A 35 5.10 -3.46 4.39
CA THR A 35 6.39 -3.85 4.95
C THR A 35 6.30 -4.06 6.46
N GLY A 36 5.62 -3.16 7.18
CA GLY A 36 5.43 -3.29 8.61
C GLY A 36 4.50 -4.45 8.99
N LEU A 37 3.43 -4.71 8.23
CA LEU A 37 2.57 -5.89 8.42
C LEU A 37 3.37 -7.20 8.28
N LEU A 38 4.27 -7.27 7.31
CA LEU A 38 5.11 -8.44 7.04
C LEU A 38 6.28 -8.58 8.01
N ALA A 39 6.65 -7.51 8.70
CA ALA A 39 7.64 -7.54 9.79
C ALA A 39 7.04 -8.10 11.09
N CYS A 40 5.70 -8.17 11.23
CA CYS A 40 5.05 -8.78 12.37
C CYS A 40 5.34 -10.30 12.45
N PRO A 41 5.53 -10.86 13.65
CA PRO A 41 5.81 -12.28 13.82
C PRO A 41 4.62 -13.19 13.48
N GLU A 42 3.40 -12.65 13.53
CA GLU A 42 2.16 -13.36 13.22
C GLU A 42 1.53 -12.78 11.96
N THR A 43 0.97 -13.66 11.12
CA THR A 43 0.29 -13.25 9.89
C THR A 43 -1.07 -12.65 10.21
N ILE A 44 -1.28 -11.40 9.82
CA ILE A 44 -2.56 -10.69 9.96
C ILE A 44 -3.43 -10.96 8.72
N PRO A 45 -4.69 -11.42 8.87
CA PRO A 45 -5.55 -11.72 7.73
C PRO A 45 -5.93 -10.45 6.96
N PRO A 46 -6.09 -10.50 5.62
CA PRO A 46 -6.49 -9.34 4.82
C PRO A 46 -7.75 -8.63 5.30
N SER A 47 -8.71 -9.33 5.89
CA SER A 47 -9.92 -8.72 6.45
C SER A 47 -9.64 -7.69 7.55
N GLU A 48 -8.50 -7.80 8.25
CA GLU A 48 -8.13 -6.90 9.34
C GLU A 48 -7.29 -5.70 8.88
N TRP A 49 -6.46 -5.84 7.84
CA TRP A 49 -5.58 -4.75 7.42
C TRP A 49 -6.02 -4.05 6.13
N LEU A 50 -6.68 -4.76 5.22
CA LEU A 50 -7.03 -4.23 3.90
C LEU A 50 -7.99 -3.03 3.95
N PRO A 51 -9.00 -2.97 4.84
CA PRO A 51 -9.86 -1.80 4.95
C PRO A 51 -9.07 -0.49 5.18
N HIS A 52 -7.97 -0.55 5.93
CA HIS A 52 -7.18 0.64 6.28
C HIS A 52 -6.45 1.25 5.09
N VAL A 53 -6.22 0.48 4.02
CA VAL A 53 -5.66 0.97 2.76
C VAL A 53 -6.59 1.98 2.09
N TRP A 54 -7.90 1.79 2.26
CA TRP A 54 -8.92 2.60 1.62
C TRP A 54 -9.17 3.93 2.33
N GLY A 55 -8.70 4.06 3.57
CA GLY A 55 -8.90 5.26 4.36
C GLY A 55 -9.29 5.03 5.81
N GLU A 56 -9.77 6.09 6.46
CA GLU A 56 -10.18 6.07 7.87
C GLU A 56 -11.47 5.26 8.10
N THR A 57 -12.39 5.27 7.12
CA THR A 57 -13.70 4.59 7.23
C THR A 57 -13.62 3.11 6.92
N GLY A 58 -12.56 2.65 6.25
CA GLY A 58 -12.46 1.30 5.71
C GLY A 58 -13.33 1.05 4.47
N ASP A 59 -14.08 2.04 4.00
CA ASP A 59 -14.95 1.94 2.83
C ASP A 59 -14.27 2.60 1.62
N ALA A 60 -13.86 1.76 0.66
CA ALA A 60 -13.24 2.21 -0.58
C ALA A 60 -14.21 2.89 -1.55
N GLN A 61 -15.53 2.76 -1.33
CA GLN A 61 -16.57 3.32 -2.20
C GLN A 61 -16.34 2.99 -3.69
N PHE A 62 -15.97 1.74 -3.98
CA PHE A 62 -15.72 1.32 -5.36
C PHE A 62 -16.96 1.52 -6.24
N PRO A 63 -16.81 2.07 -7.46
CA PRO A 63 -17.95 2.35 -8.34
C PRO A 63 -18.63 1.09 -8.86
N ASP A 64 -17.87 0.01 -9.00
CA ASP A 64 -18.38 -1.31 -9.40
C ASP A 64 -17.48 -2.44 -8.89
N GLN A 65 -18.01 -3.67 -8.94
CA GLN A 65 -17.32 -4.89 -8.53
C GLN A 65 -16.01 -5.12 -9.30
N LYS A 66 -15.98 -4.77 -10.59
CA LYS A 66 -14.81 -4.96 -11.45
C LYS A 66 -13.64 -4.07 -11.01
N THR A 67 -13.95 -2.84 -10.61
CA THR A 67 -12.98 -1.88 -10.08
C THR A 67 -12.48 -2.34 -8.73
N ALA A 68 -13.38 -2.80 -7.85
CA ALA A 68 -13.02 -3.40 -6.56
C ALA A 68 -12.02 -4.56 -6.74
N GLU A 69 -12.36 -5.56 -7.55
CA GLU A 69 -11.51 -6.72 -7.82
C GLU A 69 -10.15 -6.33 -8.40
N LYS A 70 -10.13 -5.35 -9.31
CA LYS A 70 -8.91 -4.86 -9.95
C LYS A 70 -8.00 -4.15 -8.95
N THR A 71 -8.54 -3.32 -8.06
CA THR A 71 -7.77 -2.57 -7.07
C THR A 71 -7.30 -3.47 -5.95
N ILE A 72 -8.19 -4.28 -5.36
CA ILE A 72 -7.84 -5.27 -4.33
C ILE A 72 -6.76 -6.22 -4.86
N GLY A 73 -6.92 -6.72 -6.09
CA GLY A 73 -5.94 -7.59 -6.73
C GLY A 73 -4.57 -6.94 -6.87
N ALA A 74 -4.50 -5.65 -7.21
CA ALA A 74 -3.24 -4.93 -7.31
C ALA A 74 -2.55 -4.72 -5.95
N VAL A 75 -3.33 -4.40 -4.90
CA VAL A 75 -2.82 -4.29 -3.53
C VAL A 75 -2.27 -5.63 -3.04
N MET A 76 -3.00 -6.72 -3.27
CA MET A 76 -2.53 -8.07 -2.91
C MET A 76 -1.32 -8.53 -3.75
N GLU A 77 -1.23 -8.13 -5.01
CA GLU A 77 -0.04 -8.37 -5.84
C GLU A 77 1.19 -7.65 -5.26
N HIS A 78 1.00 -6.41 -4.78
CA HIS A 78 2.06 -5.67 -4.11
C HIS A 78 2.48 -6.31 -2.78
N TYR A 79 1.51 -6.68 -1.92
CA TYR A 79 1.76 -7.45 -0.70
C TYR A 79 2.63 -8.68 -0.95
N ASN A 80 2.25 -9.51 -1.93
CA ASN A 80 2.99 -10.74 -2.25
C ASN A 80 4.39 -10.47 -2.79
N SER A 81 4.58 -9.34 -3.50
CA SER A 81 5.90 -8.93 -3.98
C SER A 81 6.83 -8.54 -2.84
N VAL A 82 6.35 -7.73 -1.90
CA VAL A 82 7.12 -7.33 -0.70
C VAL A 82 7.45 -8.55 0.15
N ALA A 83 6.47 -9.43 0.40
CA ALA A 83 6.68 -10.70 1.11
C ALA A 83 7.77 -11.56 0.45
N GLY A 84 7.71 -11.69 -0.88
CA GLY A 84 8.72 -12.39 -1.65
C GLY A 84 10.11 -11.74 -1.57
N ALA A 85 10.19 -10.41 -1.56
CA ALA A 85 11.45 -9.68 -1.41
C ALA A 85 12.07 -9.91 -0.03
N MET A 86 11.29 -9.74 1.04
CA MET A 86 11.71 -9.97 2.43
C MET A 86 12.12 -11.43 2.70
N THR A 87 11.50 -12.39 2.01
CA THR A 87 11.89 -13.81 2.11
C THR A 87 13.23 -14.10 1.43
N ARG A 88 13.53 -13.42 0.32
CA ARG A 88 14.75 -13.66 -0.48
C ARG A 88 15.97 -12.88 0.00
N SER A 89 15.76 -11.78 0.73
CA SER A 89 16.80 -10.82 1.08
C SER A 89 16.54 -10.19 2.44
N LEU A 90 17.60 -9.95 3.20
CA LEU A 90 17.57 -9.12 4.41
C LEU A 90 17.48 -7.62 4.09
N TRP A 91 17.62 -7.25 2.82
CA TRP A 91 17.53 -5.89 2.31
C TRP A 91 16.21 -5.73 1.56
N CYS A 92 15.36 -4.84 2.06
CA CYS A 92 14.15 -4.38 1.38
C CYS A 92 14.30 -2.89 1.11
N GLU A 93 14.18 -2.48 -0.15
CA GLU A 93 14.26 -1.07 -0.53
C GLU A 93 12.86 -0.45 -0.48
N PRO A 94 12.66 0.67 0.23
CA PRO A 94 11.38 1.34 0.31
C PRO A 94 11.01 2.01 -1.01
N ILE A 95 9.73 2.04 -1.34
CA ILE A 95 9.21 2.83 -2.45
C ILE A 95 8.88 4.22 -1.95
N TYR A 96 9.67 5.21 -2.37
CA TYR A 96 9.40 6.62 -2.12
C TYR A 96 8.75 7.28 -3.34
N GLU A 97 7.79 8.15 -3.07
CA GLU A 97 7.29 9.10 -4.06
C GLU A 97 8.24 10.30 -4.16
N VAL A 98 8.19 10.97 -5.31
CA VAL A 98 8.95 12.18 -5.58
C VAL A 98 7.96 13.28 -5.93
N ASP A 99 8.07 14.43 -5.27
CA ASP A 99 7.25 15.58 -5.61
C ASP A 99 7.59 16.04 -7.04
N PRO A 100 6.63 16.01 -7.99
CA PRO A 100 6.87 16.35 -9.38
C PRO A 100 7.26 17.82 -9.60
N ASN A 101 7.02 18.71 -8.62
CA ASN A 101 7.32 20.13 -8.73
C ASN A 101 8.70 20.49 -8.19
N SER A 102 9.19 19.76 -7.18
CA SER A 102 10.41 20.09 -6.45
C SER A 102 11.52 19.06 -6.58
N ASP A 103 11.23 17.88 -7.12
CA ASP A 103 12.13 16.70 -7.14
C ASP A 103 12.53 16.23 -5.72
N GLU A 104 11.79 16.64 -4.70
CA GLU A 104 11.99 16.21 -3.32
C GLU A 104 11.50 14.76 -3.13
N VAL A 105 12.35 13.93 -2.53
CA VAL A 105 11.98 12.57 -2.11
C VAL A 105 11.07 12.63 -0.88
N LEU A 106 9.84 12.15 -1.03
CA LEU A 106 8.84 12.10 0.02
C LEU A 106 8.98 10.80 0.81
N TRP A 107 9.81 10.81 1.85
CA TRP A 107 10.03 9.65 2.73
C TRP A 107 8.96 9.48 3.82
N LYS A 108 8.25 10.56 4.18
CA LYS A 108 7.26 10.55 5.27
C LYS A 108 6.11 9.58 5.04
N PRO A 109 5.45 9.54 3.85
CA PRO A 109 4.34 8.64 3.62
C PRO A 109 4.69 7.18 3.92
N TRP A 110 5.87 6.73 3.47
CA TRP A 110 6.36 5.39 3.78
C TRP A 110 6.48 5.12 5.29
N VAL A 111 7.06 6.07 6.04
CA VAL A 111 7.20 5.94 7.50
C VAL A 111 5.85 5.94 8.20
N ASP A 112 4.91 6.78 7.76
CA ASP A 112 3.56 6.87 8.32
C ASP A 112 2.80 5.56 8.11
N GLY A 113 2.88 4.98 6.91
CA GLY A 113 2.34 3.66 6.60
C GLY A 113 2.94 2.58 7.49
N PHE A 114 4.27 2.52 7.61
CA PHE A 114 4.94 1.54 8.46
C PHE A 114 4.51 1.65 9.93
N ASN A 115 4.40 2.87 10.47
CA ASN A 115 3.95 3.07 11.86
C ASN A 115 2.48 2.65 12.05
N ARG A 116 1.64 2.87 11.03
CA ARG A 116 0.23 2.49 11.08
C ARG A 116 0.05 0.98 11.19
N SER A 117 0.94 0.16 10.61
CA SER A 117 0.85 -1.31 10.75
C SER A 117 1.20 -1.81 12.15
N LEU A 118 1.93 -1.01 12.94
CA LEU A 118 2.36 -1.36 14.29
C LEU A 118 1.39 -0.89 15.37
N THR A 119 0.39 -0.09 14.99
CA THR A 119 -0.60 0.43 15.93
C THR A 119 -1.72 -0.60 16.11
N PRO A 120 -2.07 -0.99 17.34
CA PRO A 120 -3.20 -1.89 17.59
C PRO A 120 -4.47 -1.32 16.95
N GLN A 121 -5.00 -2.03 15.96
CA GLN A 121 -6.22 -1.63 15.27
C GLN A 121 -7.38 -2.15 16.12
N HIS A 122 -7.86 -1.30 17.04
CA HIS A 122 -8.89 -1.68 18.01
C HIS A 122 -10.14 -2.24 17.31
N HIS A 123 -10.48 -3.50 17.65
CA HIS A 123 -11.77 -4.13 17.37
C HIS A 123 -12.92 -3.46 18.12
#